data_AF-A0A7W1KRS9-F1
#
_entry.id   AF-A0A7W1KRS9-F1
#
_cell.length_a   1.000
_cell.length_b   1.000
_cell.length_c   1.000
_cell.angle_alpha   90.00
_cell.angle_beta   90.00
_cell.angle_gamma   90.00
#
_symmetry.space_group_name_H-M   'P 1'
#
loop_
_entity.id
_entity.type
_entity.pdbx_description
1 polymer ?
#
loop_
_entity_poly.entity_id
_entity_poly.type
_entity_poly.pdbx_seq_one_letter_code
_entity_poly.pdbx_strand_id
1 'polypeptide(L)' 'VKVISTQALSREGLLQLAPTVTTLARAEGLEAHARSVEARING' A
#
# COMPACT_ATOMS: atom_id res chain seq x y z
N VAL A 1 1.82 -9.67 -28.01
CA VAL A 1 0.92 -8.80 -27.22
C VAL A 1 1.56 -8.56 -25.85
N LYS A 2 1.57 -7.34 -25.34
CA LYS A 2 1.93 -7.06 -23.94
C LYS A 2 0.65 -6.83 -23.13
N VAL A 3 0.58 -7.40 -21.94
CA VAL A 3 -0.52 -7.20 -20.99
C VAL A 3 -0.09 -6.15 -19.97
N ILE A 4 -0.95 -5.19 -19.68
CA ILE A 4 -0.73 -4.12 -18.72
C ILE A 4 -1.89 -4.15 -17.73
N SER A 5 -1.58 -4.18 -16.43
CA SER A 5 -2.59 -4.09 -15.36
C SER A 5 -2.82 -2.64 -14.95
N THR A 6 -4.04 -2.36 -14.47
CA THR A 6 -4.39 -1.08 -13.84
C THR A 6 -4.97 -1.37 -12.46
N GLN A 7 -4.82 -0.43 -11.53
CA GLN A 7 -5.40 -0.52 -10.19
C GLN A 7 -5.85 0.87 -9.74
N ALA A 8 -6.99 0.92 -9.06
CA ALA A 8 -7.52 2.11 -8.41
C ALA A 8 -8.13 1.69 -7.07
N LEU A 9 -7.91 2.51 -6.03
CA LEU A 9 -8.38 2.24 -4.67
C LEU A 9 -9.17 3.45 -4.18
N SER A 10 -10.31 3.21 -3.53
CA SER A 10 -10.96 4.25 -2.72
C SER A 10 -10.17 4.49 -1.45
N ARG A 11 -10.50 5.57 -0.73
CA ARG A 11 -9.90 5.84 0.58
C ARG A 11 -10.16 4.70 1.56
N GLU A 12 -11.40 4.21 1.62
CA GLU A 12 -11.82 3.11 2.49
C GLU A 12 -11.11 1.80 2.11
N GLY A 13 -10.96 1.52 0.81
CA GLY A 13 -10.22 0.36 0.33
C GLY A 13 -8.73 0.42 0.72
N LEU A 14 -8.10 1.59 0.63
CA LEU A 14 -6.73 1.77 1.10
C LEU A 14 -6.62 1.57 2.61
N LEU A 15 -7.55 2.10 3.40
CA LEU A 15 -7.59 1.92 4.85
C LEU A 15 -7.69 0.43 5.25
N GLN A 16 -8.50 -0.35 4.52
CA GLN A 16 -8.65 -1.79 4.77
C GLN A 16 -7.39 -2.58 4.41
N LEU A 17 -6.68 -2.21 3.34
CA LEU A 17 -5.45 -2.90 2.92
C LEU A 17 -4.20 -2.45 3.67
N ALA A 18 -4.21 -1.24 4.25
CA ALA A 18 -3.03 -0.65 4.87
C ALA A 18 -2.35 -1.54 5.93
N PRO A 19 -3.08 -2.22 6.85
CA PRO A 19 -2.45 -3.11 7.84
C PRO A 19 -1.68 -4.26 7.19
N THR A 20 -2.23 -4.86 6.13
CA THR A 20 -1.58 -5.96 5.41
C THR A 20 -0.34 -5.49 4.66
N VAL A 21 -0.47 -4.42 3.86
CA VAL A 21 0.64 -3.90 3.04
C VAL A 21 1.81 -3.42 3.91
N THR A 22 1.52 -2.69 4.99
CA THR A 22 2.57 -2.20 5.90
C THR A 22 3.25 -3.34 6.66
N THR A 23 2.50 -4.37 7.07
CA THR A 23 3.05 -5.57 7.72
C THR A 23 4.03 -6.29 6.79
N LEU A 24 3.63 -6.55 5.55
CA LEU A 24 4.49 -7.21 4.55
C LEU A 24 5.74 -6.38 4.24
N ALA A 25 5.56 -5.08 3.98
CA ALA A 25 6.68 -4.19 3.68
C ALA A 25 7.72 -4.15 4.82
N ARG A 26 7.28 -4.12 6.08
CA ARG A 26 8.20 -4.16 7.23
C ARG A 26 8.88 -5.51 7.41
N ALA A 27 8.16 -6.60 7.19
CA ALA A 27 8.75 -7.95 7.24
C ALA A 27 9.87 -8.11 6.20
N GLU A 28 9.77 -7.42 5.06
CA GLU A 28 10.78 -7.41 3.99
C GLU A 28 11.86 -6.32 4.16
N GLY A 29 11.80 -5.51 5.23
CA GLY A 29 12.74 -4.40 5.47
C GLY A 29 12.54 -3.18 4.56
N LEU A 30 11.40 -3.08 3.87
CA LEU A 30 11.07 -2.03 2.90
C LEU A 30 10.38 -0.83 3.57
N GLU A 31 11.04 -0.16 4.51
CA GLU A 31 10.41 0.89 5.34
C GLU A 31 9.84 2.06 4.51
N ALA A 32 10.47 2.41 3.38
CA ALA A 32 9.96 3.44 2.49
C ALA A 32 8.58 3.08 1.89
N HIS A 33 8.34 1.79 1.62
CA HIS A 33 7.06 1.31 1.09
C HIS A 33 5.97 1.40 2.17
N ALA A 34 6.27 0.96 3.40
CA ALA A 34 5.35 1.09 4.54
C ALA A 34 4.98 2.56 4.80
N ARG A 35 5.98 3.44 4.88
CA ARG A 35 5.76 4.89 5.10
C ARG A 35 4.94 5.55 4.00
N SER A 36 5.04 5.08 2.76
CA SER A 36 4.24 5.61 1.65
C SER A 36 2.73 5.40 1.89
N VAL A 37 2.35 4.28 2.51
CA VAL A 37 0.96 3.98 2.88
C VAL A 37 0.55 4.81 4.09
N GLU A 38 1.40 4.85 5.12
CA GLU A 38 1.13 5.57 6.36
C GLU A 38 0.93 7.07 6.16
N ALA A 39 1.72 7.69 5.27
CA ALA A 39 1.58 9.10 4.91
C ALA A 39 0.21 9.45 4.29
N ARG A 40 -0.52 8.47 3.74
CA ARG A 40 -1.84 8.67 3.12
C ARG A 40 -3.00 8.44 4.07
N ILE A 41 -2.78 7.68 5.15
CA ILE A 41 -3.82 7.37 6.14
C ILE A 41 -3.76 8.32 7.35
N ASN A 42 -2.58 8.89 7.64
CA ASN A 42 -2.32 9.74 8.81
C ASN A 42 -2.20 11.24 8.48
N GLY A 43 -2.22 11.61 7.19
CA GLY A 43 -2.36 13.00 6.74
C GLY A 43 -3.83 13.36 6.58
#